data_AF-A0A6B0Y015-F1
#
_entry.id   AF-A0A6B0Y015-F1
#
_cell.length_a   1.000
_cell.length_b   1.000
_cell.length_c   1.000
_cell.angle_alpha   90.00
_cell.angle_beta   90.00
_cell.angle_gamma   90.00
#
_symmetry.space_group_name_H-M   'P 1'
#
loop_
_entity.id
_entity.type
_entity.pdbx_description
1 polymer ?
#
loop_
_entity_poly.entity_id
_entity_poly.type
_entity_poly.pdbx_seq_one_letter_code
_entity_poly.pdbx_strand_id
1 'polypeptide(L)'
;MGTLEWTGEALNEGQIVEREFVVETEAGAIPGIVWMPDEIEGPFPLVLFGHGGSGHKRVSRAVMLGRRLAGVSQYAMVAIDGPAHGGRQGPRLEDLYAEKGFDRVIDGMVSDWTATLDCFAGMDAIDENRVGYAGFSMGCRFGLPFVAAAGDRLRCAALGKNWEFLTTDPAHQYRGGDRGGARLI
;
A
#
# COMPACT_ATOMS: atom_id res chain seq x y z
N MET A 1 -17.78 -7.89 3.77
CA MET A 1 -17.78 -6.66 2.93
C MET A 1 -17.49 -5.50 3.86
N GLY A 2 -16.51 -4.65 3.54
CA GLY A 2 -16.11 -3.54 4.40
C GLY A 2 -16.92 -2.27 4.13
N THR A 3 -16.90 -1.34 5.08
CA THR A 3 -17.48 0.01 4.92
C THR A 3 -16.36 1.04 4.93
N LEU A 4 -16.33 1.92 3.94
CA LEU A 4 -15.33 2.98 3.86
C LEU A 4 -15.83 4.24 4.58
N GLU A 5 -15.01 4.73 5.50
CA GLU A 5 -15.21 5.98 6.22
C GLU A 5 -14.06 6.94 5.93
N TRP A 6 -14.38 8.16 5.50
CA TRP A 6 -13.38 9.20 5.29
C TRP A 6 -12.95 9.81 6.62
N THR A 7 -11.64 9.89 6.85
CA THR A 7 -11.08 10.46 8.06
C THR A 7 -10.36 11.76 7.75
N GLY A 8 -10.66 12.81 8.52
CA GLY A 8 -10.07 14.13 8.32
C GLY A 8 -10.59 14.89 7.09
N GLU A 9 -10.07 16.10 6.94
CA GLU A 9 -10.34 16.98 5.80
C GLU A 9 -9.49 16.56 4.59
N ALA A 10 -10.05 16.73 3.40
CA ALA A 10 -9.31 16.54 2.17
C ALA A 10 -8.26 17.65 2.00
N LEU A 11 -7.03 17.26 1.65
CA LEU A 11 -5.98 18.18 1.26
C LEU A 11 -6.01 18.32 -0.27
N ASN A 12 -6.37 19.52 -0.74
CA ASN A 12 -6.42 19.82 -2.16
C ASN A 12 -5.18 20.65 -2.54
N GLU A 13 -4.30 20.08 -3.35
CA GLU A 13 -3.07 20.75 -3.77
C GLU A 13 -2.73 20.42 -5.22
N GLY A 14 -2.72 21.45 -6.09
CA GLY A 14 -2.27 21.30 -7.48
C GLY A 14 -3.04 20.23 -8.27
N GLN A 15 -4.38 20.28 -8.20
CA GLN A 15 -5.31 19.34 -8.84
C GLN A 15 -5.30 17.91 -8.27
N ILE A 16 -4.82 17.74 -7.04
CA ILE A 16 -4.78 16.44 -6.36
C ILE A 16 -5.57 16.55 -5.07
N VAL A 17 -6.51 15.63 -4.87
CA VAL A 17 -7.19 15.39 -3.61
C VAL A 17 -6.47 14.28 -2.86
N GLU A 18 -5.83 14.61 -1.73
CA GLU A 18 -5.27 13.66 -0.78
C GLU A 18 -6.22 13.52 0.42
N ARG A 19 -6.64 12.30 0.77
CA ARG A 19 -7.53 12.09 1.91
C ARG A 19 -7.29 10.77 2.61
N GLU A 20 -7.28 10.79 3.94
CA GLU A 20 -7.24 9.57 4.74
C GLU A 20 -8.62 8.92 4.82
N PHE A 21 -8.63 7.61 4.98
CA PHE A 21 -9.84 6.83 5.19
C PHE A 21 -9.56 5.64 6.10
N VAL A 22 -10.63 5.02 6.58
CA VAL A 22 -10.61 3.71 7.22
C VAL A 22 -11.63 2.82 6.53
N VAL A 23 -11.25 1.60 6.18
CA VAL A 23 -12.23 0.56 5.83
C VAL A 23 -12.49 -0.27 7.07
N GLU A 24 -13.71 -0.23 7.58
CA GLU A 24 -14.14 -1.03 8.72
C GLU A 24 -14.58 -2.41 8.26
N THR A 25 -14.07 -3.45 8.91
CA THR A 25 -14.41 -4.85 8.65
C THR A 25 -14.65 -5.58 9.96
N GLU A 26 -15.27 -6.75 9.92
CA GLU A 26 -15.44 -7.61 11.11
C GLU A 26 -14.10 -8.02 11.75
N ALA A 27 -13.03 -8.08 10.94
CA ALA A 27 -11.68 -8.43 11.41
C ALA A 27 -10.91 -7.23 11.99
N GLY A 28 -11.43 -6.00 11.80
CA GLY A 28 -10.86 -4.76 12.30
C GLY A 28 -10.72 -3.67 11.24
N ALA A 29 -10.31 -2.49 11.70
CA ALA A 29 -10.10 -1.30 10.89
C ALA A 29 -8.87 -1.42 9.98
N ILE A 30 -9.00 -0.93 8.75
CA ILE A 30 -7.96 -0.86 7.73
C ILE A 30 -7.67 0.63 7.45
N PRO A 31 -6.66 1.23 8.10
CA PRO A 31 -6.30 2.61 7.85
C PRO A 31 -5.68 2.76 6.46
N GLY A 32 -6.11 3.77 5.73
CA GLY A 32 -5.70 4.02 4.36
C GLY A 32 -5.62 5.51 4.01
N ILE A 33 -5.02 5.79 2.87
CA ILE A 33 -4.93 7.12 2.27
C ILE A 33 -5.10 6.98 0.76
N VAL A 34 -5.82 7.94 0.17
CA VAL A 34 -6.03 8.04 -1.27
C VAL A 34 -5.42 9.32 -1.80
N TRP A 35 -4.89 9.25 -3.01
CA TRP A 35 -4.63 10.39 -3.89
C TRP A 35 -5.51 10.25 -5.13
N MET A 36 -6.35 11.24 -5.42
CA MET A 36 -7.22 11.27 -6.60
C MET A 36 -6.99 12.56 -7.39
N PRO A 37 -7.24 12.54 -8.72
CA PRO A 37 -7.36 13.78 -9.47
C PRO A 37 -8.52 14.63 -8.95
N ASP A 38 -8.31 15.95 -8.85
CA ASP A 38 -9.32 16.98 -8.51
C ASP A 38 -10.03 17.52 -9.77
N GLU A 39 -10.12 16.68 -10.82
CA GLU A 39 -10.78 16.99 -12.08
C GLU A 39 -12.10 16.21 -12.21
N ILE A 40 -13.05 16.74 -12.98
CA ILE A 40 -14.44 16.21 -13.05
C ILE A 40 -14.60 15.17 -14.19
N GLU A 41 -13.52 14.62 -14.73
CA GLU A 41 -13.59 13.60 -15.82
C GLU A 41 -13.15 12.21 -15.33
N GLY A 42 -13.91 11.65 -14.38
CA GLY A 42 -13.87 10.22 -14.04
C GLY A 42 -14.64 9.34 -15.05
N PRO A 43 -14.63 8.01 -14.89
CA PRO A 43 -13.99 7.25 -13.82
C PRO A 43 -12.47 7.03 -14.03
N PHE A 44 -11.69 7.13 -12.95
CA PHE A 44 -10.24 7.04 -12.99
C PHE A 44 -9.73 5.60 -12.81
N PRO A 45 -8.65 5.18 -13.51
CA PRO A 45 -7.92 3.98 -13.15
C PRO A 45 -7.44 4.02 -11.71
N LEU A 46 -7.38 2.86 -11.05
CA LEU A 46 -6.96 2.73 -9.66
C LEU A 46 -5.65 1.95 -9.54
N VAL A 47 -4.72 2.48 -8.74
CA VAL A 47 -3.51 1.76 -8.31
C VAL A 47 -3.60 1.47 -6.82
N LEU A 48 -3.55 0.19 -6.46
CA LEU A 48 -3.40 -0.28 -5.09
C LEU A 48 -1.91 -0.35 -4.73
N PHE A 49 -1.50 0.31 -3.65
CA PHE A 49 -0.10 0.49 -3.27
C PHE A 49 0.27 -0.18 -1.95
N GLY A 50 1.12 -1.20 -1.99
CA GLY A 50 1.68 -1.88 -0.82
C GLY A 50 3.03 -1.31 -0.37
N HIS A 51 3.09 -0.75 0.84
CA HIS A 51 4.32 -0.18 1.40
C HIS A 51 5.34 -1.25 1.87
N GLY A 52 6.59 -0.83 2.07
CA GLY A 52 7.65 -1.68 2.65
C GLY A 52 7.58 -1.76 4.17
N GLY A 53 8.21 -2.77 4.76
CA GLY A 53 8.09 -3.08 6.21
C GLY A 53 8.79 -2.11 7.16
N SER A 54 9.43 -1.06 6.66
CA SER A 54 9.99 0.04 7.47
C SER A 54 9.11 1.29 7.49
N GLY A 55 7.96 1.26 6.80
CA GLY A 55 7.11 2.43 6.59
C GLY A 55 5.64 2.17 6.88
N HIS A 56 4.80 3.01 6.30
CA HIS A 56 3.34 3.00 6.45
C HIS A 56 2.69 3.52 5.17
N LYS A 57 1.35 3.57 5.12
CA LYS A 57 0.55 4.01 3.97
C LYS A 57 0.97 5.34 3.35
N ARG A 58 1.57 6.24 4.14
CA ARG A 58 2.00 7.59 3.72
C ARG A 58 3.52 7.76 3.70
N VAL A 59 4.28 6.67 3.48
CA VAL A 59 5.73 6.76 3.26
C VAL A 59 6.06 7.66 2.05
N SER A 60 7.22 8.31 2.03
CA SER A 60 7.60 9.28 0.99
C SER A 60 7.42 8.77 -0.45
N ARG A 61 7.63 7.47 -0.69
CA ARG A 61 7.39 6.84 -1.99
C ARG A 61 5.91 6.82 -2.36
N ALA A 62 5.03 6.51 -1.40
CA ALA A 62 3.59 6.56 -1.62
C ALA A 62 3.14 8.00 -1.93
N VAL A 63 3.63 8.99 -1.18
CA VAL A 63 3.33 10.41 -1.45
C VAL A 63 3.80 10.81 -2.85
N MET A 64 5.05 10.50 -3.20
CA MET A 64 5.62 10.81 -4.52
C MET A 64 4.82 10.15 -5.66
N LEU A 65 4.54 8.84 -5.56
CA LEU A 65 3.81 8.11 -6.59
C LEU A 65 2.35 8.52 -6.67
N GLY A 66 1.67 8.66 -5.53
CA GLY A 66 0.27 9.06 -5.46
C GLY A 66 0.04 10.42 -6.11
N ARG A 67 0.87 11.41 -5.77
CA ARG A 67 0.79 12.75 -6.36
C ARG A 67 1.12 12.75 -7.86
N ARG A 68 2.12 11.95 -8.29
CA ARG A 68 2.45 11.83 -9.72
C ARG A 68 1.37 11.11 -10.52
N LEU A 69 0.81 10.03 -9.96
CA LEU A 69 -0.26 9.27 -10.61
C LEU A 69 -1.53 10.11 -10.71
N ALA A 70 -1.94 10.77 -9.62
CA ALA A 70 -3.11 11.64 -9.61
C ALA A 70 -2.92 12.86 -10.51
N GLY A 71 -1.91 13.70 -10.27
CA GLY A 71 -1.77 14.99 -10.94
C GLY A 71 -1.23 14.92 -12.38
N VAL A 72 -0.54 13.84 -12.77
CA VAL A 72 0.06 13.73 -14.12
C VAL A 72 -0.56 12.63 -14.95
N SER A 73 -0.78 11.45 -14.36
CA SER A 73 -1.30 10.29 -15.10
C SER A 73 -2.83 10.20 -15.06
N GLN A 74 -3.49 11.00 -14.21
CA GLN A 74 -4.93 10.97 -13.96
C GLN A 74 -5.41 9.62 -13.41
N TYR A 75 -4.62 9.00 -12.53
CA TYR A 75 -4.92 7.72 -11.88
C TYR A 75 -5.12 7.96 -10.38
N ALA A 76 -6.18 7.37 -9.82
CA ALA A 76 -6.31 7.28 -8.38
C ALA A 76 -5.29 6.30 -7.82
N MET A 77 -4.75 6.57 -6.64
CA MET A 77 -3.90 5.63 -5.92
C MET A 77 -4.34 5.51 -4.46
N VAL A 78 -4.48 4.27 -3.99
CA VAL A 78 -4.82 3.95 -2.60
C VAL A 78 -3.65 3.21 -1.97
N ALA A 79 -3.24 3.63 -0.78
CA ALA A 79 -2.31 2.89 0.07
C ALA A 79 -2.97 2.56 1.41
N ILE A 80 -2.77 1.34 1.90
CA ILE A 80 -3.26 0.91 3.22
C ILE A 80 -2.10 0.48 4.12
N ASP A 81 -2.30 0.61 5.42
CA ASP A 81 -1.36 0.13 6.43
C ASP A 81 -1.40 -1.39 6.53
N GLY A 82 -0.23 -2.03 6.40
CA GLY A 82 -0.07 -3.46 6.66
C GLY A 82 -0.11 -3.79 8.16
N PRO A 83 -0.22 -5.07 8.54
CA PRO A 83 -0.31 -5.49 9.94
C PRO A 83 0.89 -4.97 10.75
N ALA A 84 0.64 -4.43 11.95
CA ALA A 84 1.65 -3.83 12.84
C ALA A 84 2.37 -2.56 12.30
N HIS A 85 1.79 -1.86 11.32
CA HIS A 85 2.38 -0.64 10.76
C HIS A 85 1.40 0.54 10.78
N GLY A 86 1.93 1.76 10.79
CA GLY A 86 1.15 2.99 10.66
C GLY A 86 0.03 3.11 11.70
N GLY A 87 -1.21 3.27 11.23
CA GLY A 87 -2.40 3.35 12.08
C GLY A 87 -2.78 2.04 12.77
N ARG A 88 -2.20 0.90 12.37
CA ARG A 88 -2.42 -0.40 13.01
C ARG A 88 -1.44 -0.60 14.16
N GLN A 89 -1.71 0.11 15.26
CA GLN A 89 -0.98 -0.05 16.52
C GLN A 89 -1.14 -1.50 17.04
N GLY A 90 -0.07 -2.06 17.63
CA GLY A 90 -0.13 -3.43 18.13
C GLY A 90 1.24 -4.11 18.24
N PRO A 91 1.23 -5.44 18.44
CA PRO A 91 2.45 -6.24 18.53
C PRO A 91 3.24 -6.19 17.23
N ARG A 92 4.55 -6.50 17.28
CA ARG A 92 5.38 -6.47 16.08
C ARG A 92 4.90 -7.53 15.08
N LEU A 93 5.22 -7.33 13.81
CA LEU A 93 4.85 -8.28 12.77
C LEU A 93 5.40 -9.69 13.04
N GLU A 94 6.60 -9.80 13.61
CA GLU A 94 7.18 -11.07 14.04
C GLU A 94 6.35 -11.77 15.12
N ASP A 95 5.84 -11.00 16.08
CA ASP A 95 5.00 -11.52 17.17
C ASP A 95 3.64 -11.99 16.62
N LEU A 96 3.07 -11.25 15.67
CA LEU A 96 1.84 -11.67 14.97
C LEU A 96 2.03 -13.00 14.23
N TYR A 97 3.19 -13.21 13.59
CA TYR A 97 3.48 -14.50 12.96
C TYR A 97 3.63 -15.62 13.99
N ALA A 98 4.25 -15.35 15.14
CA ALA A 98 4.40 -16.34 16.21
C ALA A 98 3.05 -16.71 16.84
N GLU A 99 2.17 -15.73 17.04
CA GLU A 99 0.86 -15.90 17.69
C GLU A 99 -0.18 -16.52 16.74
N LYS A 100 -0.34 -15.95 15.54
CA LYS A 100 -1.43 -16.28 14.62
C LYS A 100 -1.02 -17.28 13.56
N GLY A 101 0.28 -17.46 13.34
CA GLY A 101 0.83 -18.21 12.22
C GLY A 101 0.95 -17.35 10.96
N PHE A 102 1.99 -17.65 10.17
CA PHE A 102 2.31 -16.90 8.95
C PHE A 102 1.13 -16.85 7.97
N ASP A 103 0.53 -18.01 7.67
CA ASP A 103 -0.56 -18.12 6.68
C ASP A 103 -1.77 -17.27 7.05
N ARG A 104 -2.19 -17.27 8.34
CA ARG A 104 -3.33 -16.45 8.78
C ARG A 104 -3.06 -14.96 8.66
N VAL A 105 -1.82 -14.52 8.87
CA VAL A 105 -1.46 -13.10 8.68
C VAL A 105 -1.46 -12.74 7.20
N ILE A 106 -1.03 -13.65 6.32
CA ILE A 106 -1.13 -13.47 4.87
C ILE A 106 -2.59 -13.41 4.43
N ASP A 107 -3.43 -14.36 4.83
CA ASP A 107 -4.86 -14.43 4.48
C ASP A 107 -5.64 -13.20 4.98
N GLY A 108 -5.29 -12.70 6.17
CA GLY A 108 -5.83 -11.45 6.69
C GLY A 108 -5.51 -10.27 5.76
N MET A 109 -4.28 -10.17 5.27
CA MET A 109 -3.89 -9.09 4.37
C MET A 109 -4.50 -9.23 2.96
N VAL A 110 -4.74 -10.46 2.48
CA VAL A 110 -5.54 -10.69 1.27
C VAL A 110 -6.95 -10.15 1.48
N SER A 111 -7.57 -10.48 2.62
CA SER A 111 -8.92 -10.02 2.96
C SER A 111 -9.00 -8.49 3.07
N ASP A 112 -7.98 -7.87 3.66
CA ASP A 112 -7.87 -6.41 3.78
C ASP A 112 -7.82 -5.72 2.41
N TRP A 113 -6.99 -6.25 1.50
CA TRP A 113 -6.90 -5.73 0.14
C TRP A 113 -8.17 -5.97 -0.66
N THR A 114 -8.83 -7.13 -0.51
CA THR A 114 -10.12 -7.41 -1.15
C THR A 114 -11.18 -6.43 -0.67
N ALA A 115 -11.30 -6.20 0.64
CA ALA A 115 -12.26 -5.24 1.19
C ALA A 115 -11.99 -3.81 0.70
N THR A 116 -10.72 -3.41 0.67
CA THR A 116 -10.31 -2.09 0.14
C THR A 116 -10.67 -1.97 -1.34
N LEU A 117 -10.36 -2.98 -2.16
CA LEU A 117 -10.69 -2.99 -3.58
C LEU A 117 -12.21 -2.93 -3.80
N ASP A 118 -13.00 -3.69 -3.04
CA ASP A 118 -14.46 -3.67 -3.14
C ASP A 118 -15.03 -2.27 -2.84
N CYS A 119 -14.54 -1.60 -1.80
CA CYS A 119 -14.98 -0.25 -1.46
C CYS A 119 -14.68 0.78 -2.56
N PHE A 120 -13.47 0.75 -3.12
CA PHE A 120 -13.07 1.72 -4.15
C PHE A 120 -13.64 1.41 -5.53
N ALA A 121 -13.69 0.14 -5.94
CA ALA A 121 -14.28 -0.26 -7.21
C ALA A 121 -15.78 0.05 -7.28
N GLY A 122 -16.48 0.09 -6.14
CA GLY A 122 -17.88 0.49 -6.07
C GLY A 122 -18.14 2.00 -6.12
N MET A 123 -17.12 2.85 -6.25
CA MET A 123 -17.29 4.30 -6.37
C MET A 123 -17.44 4.73 -7.83
N ASP A 124 -18.38 5.62 -8.14
CA ASP A 124 -18.56 6.19 -9.48
C ASP A 124 -17.29 6.89 -10.02
N ALA A 125 -16.42 7.35 -9.12
CA ALA A 125 -15.16 8.00 -9.47
C ALA A 125 -14.07 7.03 -9.96
N ILE A 126 -14.24 5.71 -9.77
CA ILE A 126 -13.22 4.71 -10.06
C ILE A 126 -13.66 3.79 -11.18
N ASP A 127 -12.74 3.51 -12.11
CA ASP A 127 -12.97 2.54 -13.17
C ASP A 127 -12.56 1.15 -12.68
N GLU A 128 -13.55 0.37 -12.24
CA GLU A 128 -13.36 -0.99 -11.73
C GLU A 128 -12.68 -1.94 -12.73
N ASN A 129 -12.69 -1.62 -14.03
CA ASN A 129 -12.06 -2.43 -15.07
C ASN A 129 -10.60 -2.06 -15.31
N ARG A 130 -10.10 -0.98 -14.69
CA ARG A 130 -8.71 -0.50 -14.82
C ARG A 130 -8.04 -0.37 -13.45
N VAL A 131 -7.86 -1.52 -12.79
CA VAL A 131 -7.17 -1.61 -11.51
C VAL A 131 -5.80 -2.29 -11.67
N GLY A 132 -4.78 -1.72 -11.04
CA GLY A 132 -3.44 -2.32 -10.94
C GLY A 132 -2.93 -2.38 -9.50
N TYR A 133 -1.93 -3.21 -9.25
CA TYR A 133 -1.24 -3.31 -7.96
C TYR A 133 0.23 -2.92 -8.08
N ALA A 134 0.76 -2.17 -7.11
CA ALA A 134 2.18 -1.89 -6.98
C ALA A 134 2.63 -2.13 -5.54
N GLY A 135 3.58 -3.04 -5.31
CA GLY A 135 4.05 -3.38 -3.97
C GLY A 135 5.56 -3.48 -3.88
N PHE A 136 6.12 -3.02 -2.76
CA PHE A 136 7.57 -3.03 -2.53
C PHE A 136 7.95 -3.78 -1.25
N SER A 137 8.89 -4.73 -1.35
CA SER A 137 9.41 -5.52 -0.22
C SER A 137 8.28 -6.24 0.56
N MET A 138 7.86 -5.73 1.72
CA MET A 138 6.70 -6.25 2.45
C MET A 138 5.41 -6.14 1.62
N GLY A 139 5.26 -5.07 0.83
CA GLY A 139 4.20 -4.94 -0.16
C GLY A 139 4.23 -6.05 -1.20
N CYS A 140 5.38 -6.62 -1.54
CA CYS A 140 5.41 -7.83 -2.39
C CYS A 140 4.98 -9.07 -1.63
N ARG A 141 5.45 -9.23 -0.39
CA ARG A 141 5.11 -10.39 0.45
C ARG A 141 3.60 -10.56 0.59
N PHE A 142 2.90 -9.47 0.85
CA PHE A 142 1.45 -9.47 0.99
C PHE A 142 0.71 -9.28 -0.34
N GLY A 143 1.29 -8.53 -1.26
CA GLY A 143 0.69 -8.26 -2.57
C GLY A 143 0.64 -9.47 -3.48
N LEU A 144 1.63 -10.37 -3.45
CA LEU A 144 1.65 -11.53 -4.33
C LEU A 144 0.45 -12.48 -4.07
N PRO A 145 0.15 -12.90 -2.82
CA PRO A 145 -1.07 -13.67 -2.52
C PRO A 145 -2.36 -12.93 -2.90
N PHE A 146 -2.44 -11.62 -2.64
CA PHE A 146 -3.61 -10.83 -3.02
C PHE A 146 -3.79 -10.76 -4.54
N VAL A 147 -2.73 -10.52 -5.31
CA VAL A 147 -2.78 -10.49 -6.77
C VAL A 147 -3.26 -11.83 -7.32
N ALA A 148 -2.78 -12.95 -6.75
CA ALA A 148 -3.26 -14.28 -7.12
C ALA A 148 -4.76 -14.46 -6.81
N ALA A 149 -5.23 -13.99 -5.66
CA ALA A 149 -6.64 -14.08 -5.25
C ALA A 149 -7.56 -13.13 -6.04
N ALA A 150 -7.09 -11.94 -6.39
CA ALA A 150 -7.86 -10.93 -7.12
C ALA A 150 -8.05 -11.29 -8.59
N GLY A 151 -7.14 -12.08 -9.17
CA GLY A 151 -7.29 -12.62 -10.51
C GLY A 151 -7.50 -11.56 -11.59
N ASP A 152 -8.59 -11.71 -12.36
CA ASP A 152 -8.95 -10.85 -13.49
C ASP A 152 -9.39 -9.44 -13.09
N ARG A 153 -9.65 -9.20 -11.80
CA ARG A 153 -9.91 -7.87 -11.24
C ARG A 153 -8.71 -6.93 -11.36
N LEU A 154 -7.50 -7.46 -11.51
CA LEU A 154 -6.28 -6.67 -11.71
C LEU A 154 -5.76 -6.81 -13.14
N ARG A 155 -5.47 -5.68 -13.79
CA ARG A 155 -4.91 -5.63 -15.15
C ARG A 155 -3.39 -5.77 -15.17
N CYS A 156 -2.73 -5.36 -14.09
CA CYS A 156 -1.29 -5.50 -13.95
C CYS A 156 -0.87 -5.51 -12.48
N ALA A 157 0.31 -6.07 -12.22
CA ALA A 157 0.97 -5.99 -10.92
C ALA A 157 2.46 -5.68 -11.11
N ALA A 158 2.95 -4.67 -10.38
CA ALA A 158 4.36 -4.35 -10.27
C ALA A 158 4.86 -4.76 -8.88
N LEU A 159 5.73 -5.77 -8.83
CA LEU A 159 6.27 -6.33 -7.59
C LEU A 159 7.80 -6.20 -7.63
N GLY A 160 8.39 -5.59 -6.61
CA GLY A 160 9.84 -5.43 -6.55
C GLY A 160 10.40 -5.32 -5.14
N LYS A 161 11.62 -5.82 -4.96
CA LYS A 161 12.43 -5.51 -3.77
C LYS A 161 13.21 -4.22 -4.05
N ASN A 162 13.00 -3.20 -3.23
CA ASN A 162 13.80 -1.99 -3.31
C ASN A 162 14.77 -1.93 -2.12
N TRP A 163 16.01 -1.55 -2.43
CA TRP A 163 16.92 -0.95 -1.47
C TRP A 163 16.51 0.52 -1.35
N GLU A 164 16.18 0.98 -0.15
CA GLU A 164 16.00 2.42 0.04
C GLU A 164 17.34 3.09 -0.26
N PHE A 165 17.37 3.98 -1.25
CA PHE A 165 18.33 5.08 -1.19
C PHE A 165 17.95 5.85 0.08
N LEU A 166 18.63 5.54 1.18
CA LEU A 166 18.91 6.57 2.16
C LEU A 166 19.42 7.74 1.32
N THR A 167 18.72 8.86 1.36
CA THR A 167 19.40 10.14 1.16
C THR A 167 20.61 10.06 2.07
N THR A 168 21.79 9.84 1.51
CA THR A 168 23.02 9.72 2.26
C THR A 168 23.22 11.05 2.94
N ASP A 169 22.83 11.14 4.21
CA ASP A 169 23.53 12.00 5.13
C ASP A 169 24.98 11.48 5.15
N PRO A 170 25.97 12.28 4.71
CA PRO A 170 27.38 11.87 4.75
C PRO A 170 27.87 11.51 6.15
N ALA A 171 27.14 11.90 7.21
CA ALA A 171 27.51 11.69 8.60
C ALA A 171 27.19 10.30 9.16
N HIS A 172 26.45 9.45 8.45
CA HIS A 172 26.11 8.09 8.92
C HIS A 172 26.44 7.02 7.88
N GLN A 173 27.74 6.84 7.62
CA GLN A 173 28.22 5.58 7.05
C GLN A 173 28.02 4.46 8.07
N TYR A 174 27.03 3.62 7.81
CA TYR A 174 26.87 2.33 8.48
C TYR A 174 28.15 1.50 8.23
N ARG A 175 28.92 1.26 9.29
CA ARG A 175 30.02 0.27 9.27
C ARG A 175 29.39 -1.11 9.16
N GLY A 176 29.25 -1.59 7.92
CA GLY A 176 28.85 -2.96 7.63
C GLY A 176 29.77 -3.92 8.35
N GLY A 177 29.18 -4.71 9.25
CA GLY A 177 29.87 -5.74 10.00
C GLY A 177 30.52 -6.75 9.06
N ASP A 178 31.79 -7.00 9.35
CA ASP A 178 32.62 -8.06 8.82
C ASP A 178 31.88 -9.41 8.88
N ARG A 179 31.53 -9.94 7.71
CA ARG A 179 31.24 -11.37 7.53
C ARG A 179 32.04 -11.86 6.33
N GLY A 180 33.26 -12.28 6.64
CA GLY A 180 33.86 -13.53 6.18
C GLY A 180 33.60 -13.88 4.73
N GLY A 181 34.57 -13.55 3.87
CA GLY A 181 34.60 -13.97 2.49
C GLY A 181 34.58 -15.50 2.37
N ALA A 182 33.61 -16.01 1.62
CA ALA A 182 33.76 -17.28 0.93
C ALA A 182 34.25 -16.97 -0.49
N ARG A 183 35.54 -17.21 -0.75
CA ARG A 183 36.08 -17.31 -2.10
C ARG A 183 35.56 -18.61 -2.70
N LEU A 184 34.85 -18.53 -3.83
CA LEU A 184 34.66 -19.67 -4.70
C LEU A 184 36.02 -20.11 -5.25
N ILE A 185 36.26 -21.41 -5.18
CA ILE A 185 37.12 -22.16 -6.10
C ILE A 185 36.17 -22.77 -7.13
#